data_AF-A0A2S8Z9V0-F1
#
_entry.id   AF-A0A2S8Z9V0-F1
#
_cell.length_a   1.000
_cell.length_b   1.000
_cell.length_c   1.000
_cell.angle_alpha   90.00
_cell.angle_beta   90.00
_cell.angle_gamma   90.00
#
_symmetry.space_group_name_H-M   'P 1'
#
loop_
_entity.id
_entity.type
_entity.pdbx_description
1 polymer ?
#
loop_
_entity_poly.entity_id
_entity_poly.type
_entity_poly.pdbx_seq_one_letter_code
_entity_poly.pdbx_strand_id
1 'polypeptide(L)'
;METSAEWGARLDAIERGGWVEYLDSHSGLPGPRANLTLLDAVARIADERAIEELIQDGREYPTMCAAAATGRLAGDREAEARLRALAMDERWRVREGVVIGLQILADSSPNATNDIVGRWADDPSLYVQRAAVATICEPRLLHSRSSAAIAVDVCRRATHHLTQLPRARRTSAEARTLRQALGYCWSVAVAADPTPGLAAFHALDPDDPDVAWIVKENLRKKRLSRLLVPS
;
A
#
# COMPACT_ATOMS: atom_id res chain seq x y z
N MET A 1 -2.89 22.98 10.56
CA MET A 1 -2.93 21.99 9.47
C MET A 1 -4.36 21.52 9.39
N GLU A 2 -4.97 21.63 8.22
CA GLU A 2 -6.40 21.31 8.03
C GLU A 2 -6.65 19.81 8.20
N THR A 3 -7.83 19.47 8.70
CA THR A 3 -8.30 18.11 8.94
C THR A 3 -9.02 17.55 7.71
N SER A 4 -9.17 16.23 7.64
CA SER A 4 -9.92 15.56 6.57
C SER A 4 -11.38 16.04 6.50
N ALA A 5 -12.01 16.30 7.65
CA ALA A 5 -13.37 16.82 7.72
C ALA A 5 -13.49 18.25 7.16
N GLU A 6 -12.53 19.13 7.45
CA GLU A 6 -12.50 20.49 6.89
C GLU A 6 -12.32 20.47 5.37
N TRP A 7 -11.47 19.58 4.84
CA TRP A 7 -11.36 19.38 3.39
C TRP A 7 -12.65 18.83 2.77
N GLY A 8 -13.30 17.87 3.41
CA GLY A 8 -14.58 17.33 2.96
C GLY A 8 -15.64 18.42 2.82
N ALA A 9 -15.80 19.26 3.86
CA ALA A 9 -16.75 20.37 3.82
C ALA A 9 -16.47 21.38 2.70
N ARG A 10 -15.19 21.62 2.36
CA ARG A 10 -14.83 22.48 1.23
C ARG A 10 -15.13 21.83 -0.12
N LEU A 11 -14.85 20.55 -0.26
CA LEU A 11 -15.15 19.79 -1.46
C LEU A 11 -16.66 19.70 -1.73
N ASP A 12 -17.48 19.62 -0.68
CA ASP A 12 -18.95 19.65 -0.77
C ASP A 12 -19.49 21.02 -1.24
N ALA A 13 -18.76 22.10 -0.95
CA ALA A 13 -19.10 23.45 -1.40
C ALA A 13 -18.69 23.73 -2.87
N ILE A 14 -17.97 22.81 -3.51
CA ILE A 14 -17.47 22.96 -4.88
C ILE A 14 -18.33 22.11 -5.81
N GLU A 15 -18.84 22.73 -6.87
CA GLU A 15 -19.51 21.99 -7.96
C GLU A 15 -18.56 20.94 -8.54
N ARG A 16 -19.09 19.78 -8.92
CA ARG A 16 -18.26 18.64 -9.31
C ARG A 16 -17.26 18.94 -10.41
N GLY A 17 -17.65 19.73 -11.40
CA GLY A 17 -16.75 20.14 -12.49
C GLY A 17 -15.52 20.94 -12.03
N GLY A 18 -15.51 21.51 -10.81
CA GLY A 18 -14.39 22.25 -10.26
C GLY A 18 -13.48 21.44 -9.32
N TRP A 19 -13.79 20.16 -9.07
CA TRP A 19 -12.99 19.32 -8.18
C TRP A 19 -11.57 19.17 -8.66
N VAL A 20 -11.35 18.96 -9.95
CA VAL A 20 -10.03 18.63 -10.46
C VAL A 20 -9.06 19.80 -10.26
N GLU A 21 -9.45 21.01 -10.66
CA GLU A 21 -8.69 22.24 -10.45
C GLU A 21 -8.43 22.50 -8.97
N TYR A 22 -9.42 22.22 -8.11
CA TYR A 22 -9.26 22.38 -6.68
C TYR A 22 -8.24 21.40 -6.10
N LEU A 23 -8.31 20.12 -6.48
CA LEU A 23 -7.36 19.11 -6.03
C LEU A 23 -5.94 19.40 -6.51
N ASP A 24 -5.79 19.81 -7.77
CA ASP A 24 -4.50 20.13 -8.36
C ASP A 24 -3.83 21.32 -7.66
N SER A 25 -4.57 22.40 -7.42
CA SER A 25 -4.08 23.60 -6.73
C SER A 25 -3.72 23.38 -5.25
N HIS A 26 -4.31 22.37 -4.59
CA HIS A 26 -4.03 22.02 -3.20
C HIS A 26 -3.25 20.70 -3.04
N SER A 27 -2.70 20.17 -4.14
CA SER A 27 -2.04 18.87 -4.20
C SER A 27 -0.71 18.83 -3.44
N GLY A 28 -0.02 19.97 -3.33
CA GLY A 28 1.37 20.03 -2.92
C GLY A 28 2.37 19.59 -4.00
N LEU A 29 1.91 19.33 -5.23
CA LEU A 29 2.74 18.96 -6.38
C LEU A 29 3.12 20.19 -7.22
N PRO A 30 4.30 20.20 -7.88
CA PRO A 30 5.30 19.12 -7.99
C PRO A 30 6.24 18.97 -6.77
N GLY A 31 5.88 19.50 -5.60
CA GLY A 31 6.65 19.36 -4.38
C GLY A 31 6.86 17.90 -3.90
N PRO A 32 7.74 17.70 -2.90
CA PRO A 32 8.17 16.37 -2.48
C PRO A 32 7.09 15.57 -1.75
N ARG A 33 5.98 16.21 -1.33
CA ARG A 33 4.90 15.56 -0.57
C ARG A 33 3.55 15.94 -1.13
N ALA A 34 2.75 14.93 -1.45
CA ALA A 34 1.33 15.12 -1.77
C ALA A 34 0.54 15.44 -0.49
N ASN A 35 -0.58 16.14 -0.63
CA ASN A 35 -1.48 16.48 0.47
C ASN A 35 -2.33 15.27 0.90
N LEU A 36 -1.76 14.40 1.74
CA LEU A 36 -2.45 13.16 2.15
C LEU A 36 -3.74 13.40 2.94
N THR A 37 -3.88 14.55 3.60
CA THR A 37 -5.12 14.87 4.33
C THR A 37 -6.27 15.21 3.39
N LEU A 38 -6.00 15.93 2.29
CA LEU A 38 -6.99 16.16 1.24
C LEU A 38 -7.31 14.86 0.49
N LEU A 39 -6.31 14.01 0.21
CA LEU A 39 -6.55 12.69 -0.36
C LEU A 39 -7.48 11.84 0.52
N ASP A 40 -7.26 11.79 1.84
CA ASP A 40 -8.14 11.04 2.76
C ASP A 40 -9.58 11.60 2.72
N ALA A 41 -9.74 12.92 2.63
CA ALA A 41 -11.06 13.54 2.49
C ALA A 41 -11.74 13.06 1.20
N VAL A 42 -11.08 13.20 0.04
CA VAL A 42 -11.63 12.74 -1.25
C VAL A 42 -11.96 11.25 -1.20
N ALA A 43 -11.06 10.42 -0.65
CA ALA A 43 -11.27 8.99 -0.55
C ALA A 43 -12.59 8.67 0.15
N ARG A 44 -12.94 9.40 1.21
CA ARG A 44 -14.16 9.17 2.01
C ARG A 44 -15.45 9.65 1.35
N ILE A 45 -15.42 10.74 0.58
CA ILE A 45 -16.63 11.37 0.04
C ILE A 45 -16.87 11.15 -1.46
N ALA A 46 -15.85 10.74 -2.23
CA ALA A 46 -16.00 10.49 -3.66
C ALA A 46 -16.93 9.29 -3.90
N ASP A 47 -17.90 9.49 -4.79
CA ASP A 47 -18.76 8.45 -5.36
C ASP A 47 -18.16 7.92 -6.67
N GLU A 48 -18.81 6.92 -7.28
CA GLU A 48 -18.33 6.28 -8.50
C GLU A 48 -18.12 7.28 -9.64
N ARG A 49 -19.04 8.25 -9.78
CA ARG A 49 -18.96 9.26 -10.81
C ARG A 49 -17.76 10.18 -10.61
N ALA A 50 -17.52 10.66 -9.38
CA ALA A 50 -16.35 11.46 -9.08
C ALA A 50 -15.05 10.68 -9.31
N ILE A 51 -15.01 9.39 -8.98
CA ILE A 51 -13.87 8.52 -9.25
C ILE A 51 -13.59 8.46 -10.76
N GLU A 52 -14.61 8.21 -11.58
CA GLU A 52 -14.47 8.14 -13.03
C GLU A 52 -13.97 9.45 -13.64
N GLU A 53 -14.54 10.59 -13.21
CA GLU A 53 -14.12 11.93 -13.67
C GLU A 53 -12.65 12.22 -13.31
N LEU A 54 -12.21 11.87 -12.10
CA LEU A 54 -10.83 12.06 -11.65
C LEU A 54 -9.82 11.14 -12.35
N ILE A 55 -10.23 9.92 -12.73
CA ILE A 55 -9.41 9.02 -13.55
C ILE A 55 -9.29 9.56 -14.98
N GLN A 56 -10.39 10.04 -15.56
CA GLN A 56 -10.43 10.54 -16.93
C GLN A 56 -9.61 11.82 -17.14
N ASP A 57 -9.55 12.73 -16.15
CA ASP A 57 -8.69 13.92 -16.23
C ASP A 57 -7.21 13.56 -16.39
N GLY A 58 -6.75 12.51 -15.70
CA GLY A 58 -5.41 11.96 -15.89
C GLY A 58 -4.26 12.72 -15.21
N ARG A 59 -4.48 13.84 -14.52
CA ARG A 59 -3.42 14.44 -13.67
C ARG A 59 -3.07 13.53 -12.50
N GLU A 60 -1.79 13.50 -12.12
CA GLU A 60 -1.25 12.54 -11.13
C GLU A 60 -2.00 12.60 -9.78
N TYR A 61 -2.24 13.80 -9.23
CA TYR A 61 -2.87 13.92 -7.92
C TYR A 61 -4.38 13.60 -7.93
N PRO A 62 -5.19 14.13 -8.87
CA PRO A 62 -6.57 13.66 -9.08
C PRO A 62 -6.68 12.13 -9.24
N THR A 63 -5.84 11.52 -10.08
CA THR A 63 -5.83 10.05 -10.25
C THR A 63 -5.41 9.32 -8.97
N MET A 64 -4.46 9.87 -8.20
CA MET A 64 -4.10 9.32 -6.88
C MET A 64 -5.28 9.36 -5.89
N CYS A 65 -6.04 10.45 -5.86
CA CYS A 65 -7.26 10.56 -5.05
C CYS A 65 -8.32 9.55 -5.49
N ALA A 66 -8.52 9.39 -6.79
CA ALA A 66 -9.44 8.39 -7.35
C ALA A 66 -9.02 6.96 -6.97
N ALA A 67 -7.72 6.65 -6.98
CA ALA A 67 -7.22 5.35 -6.55
C ALA A 67 -7.47 5.07 -5.07
N ALA A 68 -7.35 6.08 -4.21
CA ALA A 68 -7.68 5.93 -2.79
C ALA A 68 -9.19 5.73 -2.58
N ALA A 69 -10.03 6.49 -3.27
CA ALA A 69 -11.49 6.32 -3.24
C ALA A 69 -11.93 4.94 -3.75
N THR A 70 -11.38 4.50 -4.88
CA THR A 70 -11.61 3.15 -5.44
C THR A 70 -11.19 2.07 -4.44
N GLY A 71 -10.05 2.25 -3.77
CA GLY A 71 -9.55 1.29 -2.79
C GLY A 71 -10.43 1.17 -1.55
N ARG A 72 -10.96 2.31 -1.06
CA ARG A 72 -11.95 2.31 0.03
C ARG A 72 -13.22 1.56 -0.35
N LEU A 73 -13.64 1.65 -1.62
CA LEU A 73 -14.86 1.05 -2.14
C LEU A 73 -14.66 -0.35 -2.75
N ALA A 74 -13.49 -0.97 -2.58
CA ALA A 74 -13.17 -2.29 -3.12
C ALA A 74 -13.92 -3.44 -2.38
N GLY A 75 -15.26 -3.40 -2.42
CA GLY A 75 -16.16 -4.37 -1.78
C GLY A 75 -16.57 -5.54 -2.67
N ASP A 76 -16.32 -5.45 -3.98
CA ASP A 76 -16.60 -6.50 -4.94
C ASP A 76 -15.43 -6.74 -5.92
N ARG A 77 -15.60 -7.75 -6.78
CA ARG A 77 -14.57 -8.18 -7.75
C ARG A 77 -14.35 -7.18 -8.88
N GLU A 78 -15.33 -6.35 -9.21
CA GLU A 78 -15.21 -5.35 -10.27
C GLU A 78 -14.39 -4.16 -9.77
N ALA A 79 -14.73 -3.63 -8.60
CA ALA A 79 -13.99 -2.56 -7.95
C ALA A 79 -12.53 -2.98 -7.69
N GLU A 80 -12.30 -4.23 -7.26
CA GLU A 80 -10.95 -4.75 -7.12
C GLU A 80 -10.19 -4.84 -8.45
N ALA A 81 -10.84 -5.21 -9.55
CA ALA A 81 -10.20 -5.26 -10.86
C ALA A 81 -9.78 -3.85 -11.34
N ARG A 82 -10.63 -2.84 -11.13
CA ARG A 82 -10.30 -1.42 -11.37
C ARG A 82 -9.11 -0.99 -10.52
N LEU A 83 -9.12 -1.34 -9.23
CA LEU A 83 -8.04 -1.02 -8.30
C LEU A 83 -6.72 -1.71 -8.66
N ARG A 84 -6.77 -2.96 -9.12
CA ARG A 84 -5.61 -3.71 -9.60
C ARG A 84 -4.96 -3.01 -10.80
N ALA A 85 -5.74 -2.44 -11.72
CA ALA A 85 -5.21 -1.66 -12.82
C ALA A 85 -4.44 -0.42 -12.33
N LEU A 86 -5.01 0.31 -11.36
CA LEU A 86 -4.38 1.47 -10.73
C LEU A 86 -3.12 1.09 -9.93
N ALA A 87 -3.07 -0.12 -9.36
CA ALA A 87 -1.87 -0.61 -8.68
C ALA A 87 -0.69 -0.80 -9.63
N MET A 88 -0.95 -0.99 -10.92
CA MET A 88 0.06 -1.12 -11.97
C MET A 88 0.34 0.20 -12.72
N ASP A 89 -0.27 1.30 -12.30
CA ASP A 89 -0.06 2.61 -12.91
C ASP A 89 1.42 3.01 -12.89
N GLU A 90 1.91 3.66 -13.94
CA GLU A 90 3.32 4.06 -14.05
C GLU A 90 3.72 5.09 -12.98
N ARG A 91 2.78 5.92 -12.53
CA ARG A 91 2.98 6.99 -11.56
C ARG A 91 2.99 6.42 -10.15
N TRP A 92 4.10 6.61 -9.45
CA TRP A 92 4.28 6.04 -8.11
C TRP A 92 3.22 6.53 -7.11
N ARG A 93 2.78 7.79 -7.22
CA ARG A 93 1.76 8.36 -6.34
C ARG A 93 0.40 7.69 -6.50
N VAL A 94 0.00 7.36 -7.72
CA VAL A 94 -1.24 6.61 -7.98
C VAL A 94 -1.20 5.26 -7.28
N ARG A 95 -0.05 4.57 -7.35
CA ARG A 95 0.17 3.31 -6.62
C ARG A 95 0.12 3.48 -5.09
N GLU A 96 0.58 4.62 -4.53
CA GLU A 96 0.36 4.92 -3.11
C GLU A 96 -1.12 5.14 -2.79
N GLY A 97 -1.87 5.80 -3.68
CA GLY A 97 -3.31 5.99 -3.54
C GLY A 97 -4.04 4.66 -3.33
N VAL A 98 -3.68 3.64 -4.11
CA VAL A 98 -4.20 2.27 -3.93
C VAL A 98 -3.95 1.72 -2.52
N VAL A 99 -2.71 1.85 -2.03
CA VAL A 99 -2.33 1.38 -0.70
C VAL A 99 -3.14 2.09 0.37
N ILE A 100 -3.24 3.42 0.30
CA ILE A 100 -4.00 4.25 1.24
C ILE A 100 -5.48 3.84 1.21
N GLY A 101 -6.07 3.69 0.03
CA GLY A 101 -7.46 3.29 -0.13
C GLY A 101 -7.77 1.95 0.54
N LEU A 102 -6.92 0.94 0.32
CA LEU A 102 -7.07 -0.36 0.97
C LEU A 102 -6.86 -0.28 2.49
N GLN A 103 -5.97 0.59 2.98
CA GLN A 103 -5.81 0.82 4.42
C GLN A 103 -7.03 1.54 5.04
N ILE A 104 -7.75 2.36 4.28
CA ILE A 104 -9.03 2.96 4.71
C ILE A 104 -10.12 1.87 4.72
N LEU A 105 -10.19 1.02 3.69
CA LEU A 105 -11.11 -0.13 3.69
C LEU A 105 -10.87 -1.04 4.90
N ALA A 106 -9.60 -1.27 5.27
CA ALA A 106 -9.22 -2.11 6.40
C ALA A 106 -9.76 -1.62 7.74
N ASP A 107 -9.98 -0.32 7.91
CA ASP A 107 -10.57 0.24 9.14
C ASP A 107 -12.01 -0.23 9.36
N SER A 108 -12.79 -0.36 8.30
CA SER A 108 -14.20 -0.77 8.36
C SER A 108 -14.44 -2.23 7.97
N SER A 109 -13.52 -2.84 7.22
CA SER A 109 -13.70 -4.15 6.60
C SER A 109 -12.37 -4.93 6.52
N PRO A 110 -11.77 -5.27 7.68
CA PRO A 110 -10.46 -5.92 7.73
C PRO A 110 -10.45 -7.29 7.05
N ASN A 111 -11.53 -8.07 7.14
CA ASN A 111 -11.61 -9.39 6.48
C ASN A 111 -11.60 -9.27 4.95
N ALA A 112 -12.37 -8.33 4.39
CA ALA A 112 -12.35 -8.08 2.95
C ALA A 112 -10.96 -7.64 2.48
N THR A 113 -10.30 -6.77 3.25
CA THR A 113 -8.92 -6.35 2.95
C THR A 113 -7.95 -7.53 3.00
N ASN A 114 -8.06 -8.39 4.02
CA ASN A 114 -7.25 -9.60 4.15
C ASN A 114 -7.41 -10.54 2.94
N ASP A 115 -8.64 -10.70 2.44
CA ASP A 115 -8.91 -11.51 1.25
C ASP A 115 -8.30 -10.89 -0.02
N ILE A 116 -8.31 -9.56 -0.15
CA ILE A 116 -7.68 -8.83 -1.26
C ILE A 116 -6.16 -8.99 -1.21
N VAL A 117 -5.51 -8.59 -0.10
CA VAL A 117 -4.04 -8.67 0.02
C VAL A 117 -3.56 -10.12 -0.05
N GLY A 118 -4.36 -11.06 0.46
CA GLY A 118 -4.11 -12.49 0.36
C GLY A 118 -4.11 -12.99 -1.08
N ARG A 119 -4.96 -12.47 -1.97
CA ARG A 119 -4.90 -12.81 -3.40
C ARG A 119 -3.79 -12.07 -4.13
N TRP A 120 -3.60 -10.79 -3.80
CA TRP A 120 -2.62 -9.93 -4.44
C TRP A 120 -1.17 -10.31 -4.12
N ALA A 121 -0.93 -11.01 -3.01
CA ALA A 121 0.38 -11.57 -2.67
C ALA A 121 0.91 -12.57 -3.71
N ASP A 122 0.03 -13.20 -4.50
CA ASP A 122 0.40 -14.09 -5.62
C ASP A 122 0.07 -13.48 -7.00
N ASP A 123 -0.19 -12.17 -7.08
CA ASP A 123 -0.48 -11.54 -8.36
C ASP A 123 0.72 -11.64 -9.32
N PRO A 124 0.53 -11.87 -10.62
CA PRO A 124 1.63 -11.87 -11.58
C PRO A 124 2.44 -10.56 -11.65
N SER A 125 1.84 -9.42 -11.28
CA SER A 125 2.53 -8.13 -11.22
C SER A 125 3.13 -7.88 -9.84
N LEU A 126 4.41 -7.53 -9.80
CA LEU A 126 5.08 -7.22 -8.53
C LEU A 126 4.65 -5.87 -7.97
N TYR A 127 4.07 -4.97 -8.79
CA TYR A 127 3.46 -3.75 -8.27
C TYR A 127 2.20 -4.05 -7.44
N VAL A 128 1.40 -5.02 -7.87
CA VAL A 128 0.21 -5.49 -7.13
C VAL A 128 0.63 -6.19 -5.84
N GLN A 129 1.63 -7.07 -5.91
CA GLN A 129 2.21 -7.69 -4.70
C GLN A 129 2.77 -6.64 -3.73
N ARG A 130 3.43 -5.59 -4.24
CA ARG A 130 3.94 -4.49 -3.42
C ARG A 130 2.80 -3.73 -2.74
N ALA A 131 1.68 -3.50 -3.44
CA ALA A 131 0.52 -2.87 -2.83
C ALA A 131 -0.02 -3.72 -1.67
N ALA A 132 -0.15 -5.04 -1.86
CA ALA A 132 -0.57 -5.96 -0.80
C ALA A 132 0.33 -5.90 0.44
N VAL A 133 1.65 -5.99 0.24
CA VAL A 133 2.66 -5.90 1.31
C VAL A 133 2.56 -4.57 2.05
N ALA A 134 2.50 -3.46 1.31
CA ALA A 134 2.46 -2.12 1.90
C ALA A 134 1.14 -1.84 2.64
N THR A 135 0.02 -2.34 2.14
CA THR A 135 -1.29 -2.21 2.80
C THR A 135 -1.30 -2.92 4.14
N ILE A 136 -0.96 -4.22 4.18
CA ILE A 136 -1.12 -5.01 5.40
C ILE A 136 -0.04 -4.70 6.45
N CYS A 137 1.14 -4.22 6.03
CA CYS A 137 2.22 -3.81 6.94
C CYS A 137 2.07 -2.36 7.43
N GLU A 138 0.86 -2.00 7.81
CA GLU A 138 0.52 -0.75 8.47
C GLU A 138 0.29 -1.02 9.96
N PRO A 139 1.10 -0.46 10.88
CA PRO A 139 0.98 -0.73 12.31
C PRO A 139 -0.44 -0.61 12.88
N ARG A 140 -1.23 0.37 12.43
CA ARG A 140 -2.63 0.54 12.90
C ARG A 140 -3.59 -0.53 12.37
N LEU A 141 -3.15 -1.52 11.60
CA LEU A 141 -3.98 -2.65 11.16
C LEU A 141 -3.62 -3.95 11.90
N LEU A 142 -2.49 -3.97 12.61
CA LEU A 142 -1.91 -5.17 13.20
C LEU A 142 -2.23 -5.27 14.70
N HIS A 143 -3.52 -5.33 15.02
CA HIS A 143 -4.03 -5.37 16.40
C HIS A 143 -4.25 -6.80 16.94
N SER A 144 -4.10 -7.81 16.09
CA SER A 144 -4.38 -9.20 16.44
C SER A 144 -3.29 -10.13 15.94
N ARG A 145 -3.16 -11.30 16.58
CA ARG A 145 -2.27 -12.37 16.08
C ARG A 145 -2.63 -12.80 14.67
N SER A 146 -3.93 -12.80 14.32
CA SER A 146 -4.40 -13.16 12.99
C SER A 146 -3.94 -12.17 11.92
N SER A 147 -4.05 -10.86 12.17
CA SER A 147 -3.58 -9.82 11.25
C SER A 147 -2.05 -9.84 11.12
N ALA A 148 -1.32 -10.05 12.22
CA ALA A 148 0.12 -10.24 12.19
C ALA A 148 0.54 -11.47 11.36
N ALA A 149 -0.15 -12.60 11.51
CA ALA A 149 0.12 -13.81 10.73
C ALA A 149 -0.11 -13.60 9.23
N ILE A 150 -1.17 -12.87 8.84
CA ILE A 150 -1.44 -12.52 7.45
C ILE A 150 -0.33 -11.61 6.90
N ALA A 151 0.11 -10.61 7.66
CA ALA A 151 1.20 -9.73 7.24
C ALA A 151 2.51 -10.49 7.01
N VAL A 152 2.84 -11.44 7.90
CA VAL A 152 4.00 -12.34 7.75
C VAL A 152 3.85 -13.21 6.51
N ASP A 153 2.68 -13.83 6.28
CA ASP A 153 2.45 -14.68 5.10
C ASP A 153 2.55 -13.91 3.78
N VAL A 154 1.95 -12.72 3.71
CA VAL A 154 2.02 -11.82 2.54
C VAL A 154 3.47 -11.43 2.25
N CYS A 155 4.25 -11.05 3.28
CA CYS A 155 5.68 -10.75 3.11
C CYS A 155 6.47 -11.98 2.63
N ARG A 156 6.18 -13.17 3.17
CA ARG A 156 6.82 -14.43 2.79
C ARG A 156 6.55 -14.78 1.32
N ARG A 157 5.29 -14.74 0.88
CA ARG A 157 4.89 -15.03 -0.49
C ARG A 157 5.50 -14.04 -1.48
N ALA A 158 5.41 -12.74 -1.21
CA ALA A 158 5.99 -11.73 -2.07
C ALA A 158 7.54 -11.82 -2.13
N THR A 159 8.20 -12.17 -1.01
CA THR A 159 9.64 -12.45 -1.02
C THR A 159 9.97 -13.68 -1.88
N HIS A 160 9.16 -14.74 -1.80
CA HIS A 160 9.33 -15.93 -2.63
C HIS A 160 9.14 -15.62 -4.13
N HIS A 161 8.10 -14.87 -4.51
CA HIS A 161 7.90 -14.46 -5.91
C HIS A 161 9.08 -13.65 -6.45
N LEU A 162 9.64 -12.75 -5.65
CA LEU A 162 10.84 -11.99 -6.03
C LEU A 162 12.03 -12.91 -6.31
N THR A 163 12.23 -13.97 -5.52
CA THR A 163 13.35 -14.92 -5.73
C THR A 163 13.11 -15.89 -6.88
N GLN A 164 11.87 -16.18 -7.24
CA GLN A 164 11.55 -17.01 -8.41
C GLN A 164 11.79 -16.29 -9.75
N LEU A 165 11.96 -14.96 -9.75
CA LEU A 165 12.26 -14.24 -10.98
C LEU A 165 13.64 -14.61 -11.55
N PRO A 166 13.75 -14.77 -12.88
CA PRO A 166 15.04 -14.83 -13.54
C PRO A 166 15.90 -13.62 -13.16
N ARG A 167 17.21 -13.83 -12.95
CA ARG A 167 18.14 -12.79 -12.47
C ARG A 167 18.09 -11.50 -13.31
N ALA A 168 17.89 -11.61 -14.63
CA ALA A 168 17.77 -10.47 -15.53
C ALA A 168 16.51 -9.59 -15.29
N ARG A 169 15.44 -10.16 -14.72
CA ARG A 169 14.18 -9.46 -14.40
C ARG A 169 14.19 -8.82 -13.01
N ARG A 170 15.10 -9.22 -12.13
CA ARG A 170 15.20 -8.67 -10.75
C ARG A 170 15.69 -7.22 -10.70
N THR A 171 16.26 -6.70 -11.79
CA THR A 171 16.63 -5.29 -11.93
C THR A 171 15.51 -4.42 -12.52
N SER A 172 14.33 -4.98 -12.80
CA SER A 172 13.17 -4.21 -13.26
C SER A 172 12.71 -3.21 -12.20
N ALA A 173 11.98 -2.16 -12.62
CA ALA A 173 11.41 -1.18 -11.71
C ALA A 173 10.44 -1.85 -10.71
N GLU A 174 9.58 -2.74 -11.21
CA GLU A 174 8.69 -3.61 -10.43
C GLU A 174 9.40 -4.37 -9.30
N ALA A 175 10.44 -5.13 -9.66
CA ALA A 175 11.19 -5.94 -8.69
C ALA A 175 11.90 -5.07 -7.64
N ARG A 176 12.48 -3.93 -8.06
CA ARG A 176 13.12 -2.98 -7.15
C ARG A 176 12.12 -2.37 -6.17
N THR A 177 10.94 -1.97 -6.65
CA THR A 177 9.89 -1.39 -5.81
C THR A 177 9.36 -2.42 -4.80
N LEU A 178 9.13 -3.67 -5.21
CA LEU A 178 8.73 -4.72 -4.28
C LEU A 178 9.82 -5.02 -3.24
N ARG A 179 11.07 -5.17 -3.69
CA ARG A 179 12.22 -5.40 -2.80
C ARG A 179 12.35 -4.30 -1.75
N GLN A 180 12.21 -3.03 -2.14
CA GLN A 180 12.25 -1.90 -1.22
C GLN A 180 11.13 -1.93 -0.19
N ALA A 181 9.90 -2.25 -0.60
CA ALA A 181 8.78 -2.42 0.33
C ALA A 181 9.08 -3.54 1.35
N LEU A 182 9.54 -4.71 0.88
CA LEU A 182 9.93 -5.83 1.74
C LEU A 182 11.09 -5.48 2.68
N GLY A 183 12.02 -4.62 2.28
CA GLY A 183 13.10 -4.06 3.10
C GLY A 183 12.64 -3.20 4.30
N TYR A 184 11.34 -2.93 4.40
CA TYR A 184 10.72 -2.26 5.54
C TYR A 184 9.62 -3.10 6.20
N CYS A 185 8.77 -3.73 5.39
CA CYS A 185 7.51 -4.33 5.82
C CYS A 185 7.70 -5.55 6.72
N TRP A 186 8.74 -6.36 6.49
CA TRP A 186 9.10 -7.47 7.39
C TRP A 186 9.26 -7.00 8.84
N SER A 187 9.93 -5.87 9.08
CA SER A 187 10.12 -5.35 10.44
C SER A 187 8.80 -4.94 11.10
N VAL A 188 7.80 -4.54 10.33
CA VAL A 188 6.46 -4.19 10.84
C VAL A 188 5.69 -5.46 11.17
N ALA A 189 5.63 -6.42 10.24
CA ALA A 189 4.96 -7.70 10.44
C ALA A 189 5.53 -8.48 11.63
N VAL A 190 6.87 -8.55 11.75
CA VAL A 190 7.54 -9.24 12.87
C VAL A 190 7.27 -8.54 14.20
N ALA A 191 7.27 -7.20 14.24
CA ALA A 191 7.02 -6.48 15.47
C ALA A 191 5.60 -6.66 16.01
N ALA A 192 4.64 -7.05 15.16
CA ALA A 192 3.25 -7.29 15.57
C ALA A 192 3.02 -8.63 16.28
N ASP A 193 3.74 -9.70 15.90
CA ASP A 193 3.78 -10.96 16.66
C ASP A 193 5.20 -11.57 16.61
N PRO A 194 6.10 -11.19 17.54
CA PRO A 194 7.53 -11.46 17.44
C PRO A 194 7.91 -12.93 17.32
N THR A 195 7.27 -13.84 18.06
CA THR A 195 7.68 -15.25 18.08
C THR A 195 7.50 -15.93 16.70
N PRO A 196 6.28 -15.99 16.13
CA PRO A 196 6.09 -16.55 14.79
C PRO A 196 6.76 -15.68 13.71
N GLY A 197 6.76 -14.35 13.88
CA GLY A 197 7.39 -13.43 12.92
C GLY A 197 8.89 -13.65 12.78
N LEU A 198 9.62 -13.77 13.90
CA LEU A 198 11.07 -14.04 13.88
C LEU A 198 11.38 -15.42 13.30
N ALA A 199 10.57 -16.43 13.61
CA ALA A 199 10.74 -17.76 13.02
C ALA A 199 10.64 -17.71 11.49
N ALA A 200 9.63 -17.01 10.95
CA ALA A 200 9.48 -16.84 9.50
C ALA A 200 10.60 -15.99 8.89
N PHE A 201 11.03 -14.92 9.58
CA PHE A 201 12.10 -14.04 9.11
C PHE A 201 13.46 -14.73 9.08
N HIS A 202 13.77 -15.58 10.07
CA HIS A 202 15.01 -16.37 10.09
C HIS A 202 15.02 -17.51 9.06
N ALA A 203 13.86 -17.94 8.57
CA ALA A 203 13.77 -18.94 7.51
C ALA A 203 14.02 -18.37 6.10
N LEU A 204 14.22 -17.05 5.98
CA LEU A 204 14.60 -16.42 4.70
C LEU A 204 16.01 -16.85 4.29
N ASP A 205 16.17 -17.21 3.01
CA ASP A 205 17.44 -17.65 2.44
C ASP A 205 18.45 -16.48 2.34
N PRO A 206 19.51 -16.45 3.18
CA PRO A 206 20.47 -15.36 3.16
C PRO A 206 21.46 -15.43 1.98
N ASP A 207 21.51 -16.54 1.23
CA ASP A 207 22.42 -16.69 0.08
C ASP A 207 21.88 -15.98 -1.17
N ASP A 208 20.58 -15.71 -1.23
CA ASP A 208 19.98 -14.89 -2.27
C ASP A 208 20.32 -13.39 -2.04
N PRO A 209 20.97 -12.69 -2.99
CA PRO A 209 21.40 -11.30 -2.81
C PRO A 209 20.26 -10.29 -2.56
N ASP A 210 19.05 -10.57 -3.07
CA ASP A 210 17.91 -9.71 -2.85
C ASP A 210 17.36 -9.89 -1.44
N VAL A 211 17.30 -11.14 -0.97
CA VAL A 211 16.88 -11.49 0.39
C VAL A 211 17.89 -11.01 1.42
N ALA A 212 19.19 -11.21 1.20
CA ALA A 212 20.25 -10.71 2.08
C ALA A 212 20.12 -9.19 2.32
N TRP A 213 19.78 -8.43 1.27
CA TRP A 213 19.52 -7.01 1.38
C TRP A 213 18.22 -6.69 2.13
N ILE A 214 17.13 -7.42 1.86
CA ILE A 214 15.86 -7.29 2.60
C ILE A 214 16.11 -7.49 4.09
N VAL A 215 16.81 -8.57 4.47
CA VAL A 215 17.15 -8.89 5.86
C VAL A 215 17.96 -7.75 6.46
N LYS A 216 19.04 -7.32 5.80
CA LYS A 216 19.91 -6.22 6.26
C LYS A 216 19.15 -4.92 6.50
N GLU A 217 18.25 -4.52 5.61
CA GLU A 217 17.48 -3.26 5.77
C GLU A 217 16.47 -3.35 6.93
N ASN A 218 15.86 -4.51 7.13
CA ASN A 218 14.92 -4.73 8.23
C ASN A 218 15.63 -4.77 9.59
N LEU A 219 16.81 -5.38 9.68
CA LEU A 219 17.61 -5.43 10.91
C LEU A 219 18.03 -4.05 11.42
N ARG A 220 18.08 -3.04 10.55
CA ARG A 220 18.34 -1.64 10.93
C ARG A 220 17.14 -0.94 11.57
N LYS A 221 15.95 -1.50 11.46
CA LYS A 221 14.74 -0.87 12.01
C LYS A 221 14.70 -1.13 13.50
N LYS A 222 14.63 -0.05 14.30
CA LYS A 222 14.61 -0.11 15.77
C LYS A 222 13.56 -1.08 16.32
N ARG A 223 12.42 -1.21 15.64
CA ARG A 223 11.33 -2.13 16.03
C ARG A 223 11.76 -3.60 15.98
N LEU A 224 12.60 -3.99 15.02
CA LEU A 224 13.10 -5.36 14.87
C LEU A 224 14.39 -5.57 15.66
N SER A 225 15.34 -4.62 15.58
CA SER A 225 16.64 -4.75 16.24
C SER A 225 16.53 -4.94 17.75
N ARG A 226 15.50 -4.36 18.40
CA ARG A 226 15.23 -4.52 19.84
C ARG A 226 14.75 -5.92 20.22
N LEU A 227 14.17 -6.67 19.29
CA LEU A 227 13.66 -8.03 19.53
C LEU A 227 14.77 -9.09 19.47
N LEU A 228 15.96 -8.72 18.97
CA LEU A 228 17.09 -9.61 18.77
C LEU A 228 18.15 -9.50 19.87
N VAL A 229 17.98 -8.55 20.80
CA VAL A 229 18.83 -8.46 21.99
C VAL A 229 18.31 -9.48 23.00
N PRO A 230 19.15 -10.40 23.52
CA PRO A 230 18.73 -11.31 24.59
C PRO A 230 18.27 -10.50 25.80
N SER A 231 17.07 -10.83 26.32
CA SER A 231 16.57 -10.31 27.59
C SER A 231 17.44 -10.75 28.77
#